data_AF-A0A5C5FYV2-F1
#
_entry.id   AF-A0A5C5FYV2-F1
#
_cell.length_a   1.000
_cell.length_b   1.000
_cell.length_c   1.000
_cell.angle_alpha   90.00
_cell.angle_beta   90.00
_cell.angle_gamma   90.00
#
_symmetry.space_group_name_H-M   'P 1'
#
loop_
_entity.id
_entity.type
_entity.pdbx_description
1 polymer ?
#
loop_
_entity_poly.entity_id
_entity_poly.type
_entity_poly.pdbx_seq_one_letter_code
_entity_poly.pdbx_strand_id
1 'polypeptide(L)'
;MAATDHHHQPPPQELLTDLHVQYIQSLDQKRDDLSYYYTEHLRMNGIYWGLTSLALVNRVDALPRDAMLAWVHSCWVPQVGAFAPHPGHEPHLHSTLSAVQILATHDALDSLDKDRVVAFVLSLQDPVRGSFAGDEWNEQDSRFSYCAVSCLSLLGRLDALDKAKTVRFLEACRNFDGGFGRVEGAESHAAYVWTCVGALAMLDRLDLVDADTLCWWLCERQLPCGGLNGRPEKLEDVCYSWWAIASLAILGRTHWIDGDKLAQFILSAQDPDKGGIADRPDDVPDVFHTVFGLAGLSLLDYPGLEEIDPVYCMPRAVTRRVLGK
;
A
#
# COMPACT_ATOMS: atom_id res chain seq x y z
N MET A 1 -30.70 -32.24 -19.50
CA MET A 1 -29.83 -31.09 -19.17
C MET A 1 -28.77 -31.60 -18.22
N ALA A 2 -27.56 -31.84 -18.73
CA ALA A 2 -26.43 -32.21 -17.90
C ALA A 2 -26.02 -30.98 -17.09
N ALA A 3 -26.00 -31.10 -15.77
CA ALA A 3 -25.32 -30.14 -14.91
C ALA A 3 -23.84 -30.21 -15.24
N THR A 4 -23.28 -29.10 -15.72
CA THR A 4 -21.83 -28.94 -15.81
C THR A 4 -21.29 -28.88 -14.40
N ASP A 5 -20.73 -30.01 -13.97
CA ASP A 5 -19.90 -30.13 -12.78
C ASP A 5 -18.70 -29.19 -13.00
N HIS A 6 -18.74 -28.00 -12.38
CA HIS A 6 -17.56 -27.16 -12.33
C HIS A 6 -16.56 -27.91 -11.46
N HIS A 7 -15.62 -28.61 -12.09
CA HIS A 7 -14.45 -29.16 -11.44
C HIS A 7 -13.78 -28.04 -10.66
N HIS A 8 -14.04 -27.97 -9.36
CA HIS A 8 -13.33 -27.12 -8.42
C HIS A 8 -11.92 -27.70 -8.33
N GLN A 9 -11.02 -27.22 -9.21
CA GLN A 9 -9.62 -27.57 -9.10
C GLN A 9 -9.15 -27.16 -7.71
N PRO A 10 -8.34 -27.99 -7.03
CA PRO A 10 -7.79 -27.61 -5.75
C PRO A 10 -7.01 -26.29 -5.92
N PRO A 11 -7.11 -25.36 -4.95
CA PRO A 11 -6.43 -24.07 -5.07
C PRO A 11 -4.92 -24.29 -5.25
N PRO A 12 -4.25 -23.42 -6.03
CA PRO A 12 -2.82 -23.53 -6.26
C PRO A 12 -2.07 -23.50 -4.92
N GLN A 13 -1.21 -24.49 -4.70
CA GLN A 13 -0.43 -24.62 -3.46
C GLN A 13 0.90 -23.85 -3.50
N GLU A 14 1.26 -23.34 -4.68
CA GLU A 14 2.50 -22.61 -4.94
C GLU A 14 2.17 -21.24 -5.53
N LEU A 15 3.10 -20.30 -5.35
CA LEU A 15 3.00 -18.96 -5.91
C LEU A 15 3.21 -18.97 -7.43
N LEU A 16 2.23 -18.46 -8.19
CA LEU A 16 2.21 -18.47 -9.66
C LEU A 16 2.99 -17.29 -10.24
N THR A 17 4.27 -17.17 -9.85
CA THR A 17 5.13 -16.00 -10.11
C THR A 17 5.13 -15.55 -11.56
N ASP A 18 5.37 -16.45 -12.51
CA ASP A 18 5.44 -16.08 -13.94
C ASP A 18 4.09 -15.62 -14.49
N LEU A 19 2.97 -16.14 -13.97
CA LEU A 19 1.63 -15.66 -14.33
C LEU A 19 1.36 -14.27 -13.75
N HIS A 20 1.77 -13.97 -12.51
CA HIS A 20 1.66 -12.62 -11.95
C HIS A 20 2.47 -11.59 -12.74
N VAL A 21 3.67 -11.95 -13.22
CA VAL A 21 4.48 -11.08 -14.08
C VAL A 21 3.76 -10.81 -15.41
N GLN A 22 3.23 -11.85 -16.06
CA GLN A 22 2.45 -11.71 -17.30
C GLN A 22 1.19 -10.87 -17.10
N TYR A 23 0.47 -11.09 -16.00
CA TYR A 23 -0.70 -10.30 -15.61
C TYR A 23 -0.37 -8.81 -15.58
N ILE A 24 0.68 -8.41 -14.83
CA ILE A 24 1.09 -7.01 -14.69
C ILE A 24 1.49 -6.41 -16.05
N GLN A 25 2.23 -7.14 -16.88
CA GLN A 25 2.60 -6.71 -18.23
C GLN A 25 1.39 -6.51 -19.15
N SER A 26 0.30 -7.24 -18.92
CA SER A 26 -0.92 -7.16 -19.73
C SER A 26 -1.78 -5.93 -19.44
N LEU A 27 -1.63 -5.31 -18.26
CA LEU A 27 -2.49 -4.20 -17.80
C LEU A 27 -2.40 -2.94 -18.67
N ASP A 28 -1.29 -2.74 -19.37
CA ASP A 28 -1.08 -1.58 -20.27
C ASP A 28 -1.48 -1.87 -21.73
N GLN A 29 -1.91 -3.09 -22.07
CA GLN A 29 -2.17 -3.50 -23.45
C GLN A 29 -3.57 -3.12 -23.96
N LYS A 30 -4.50 -2.73 -23.07
CA LYS A 30 -5.91 -2.49 -23.41
C LYS A 30 -6.29 -1.00 -23.43
N ARG A 31 -5.49 -0.17 -24.10
CA ARG A 31 -5.67 1.30 -24.12
C ARG A 31 -6.94 1.78 -24.84
N ASP A 32 -7.51 0.94 -25.69
CA ASP A 32 -8.71 1.27 -26.47
C ASP A 32 -10.03 0.83 -25.78
N ASP A 33 -9.95 0.18 -24.62
CA ASP A 33 -11.13 -0.28 -23.88
C ASP A 33 -11.68 0.84 -22.98
N LEU A 34 -13.00 0.88 -22.81
CA LEU A 34 -13.65 1.85 -21.94
C LEU A 34 -13.18 1.71 -20.48
N SER A 35 -12.81 0.49 -20.07
CA SER A 35 -12.21 0.19 -18.77
C SER A 35 -10.89 0.94 -18.51
N TYR A 36 -10.13 1.28 -19.56
CA TYR A 36 -8.91 2.06 -19.45
C TYR A 36 -9.20 3.48 -18.95
N TYR A 37 -10.21 4.13 -19.52
CA TYR A 37 -10.60 5.49 -19.15
C TYR A 37 -11.21 5.56 -17.75
N TYR A 38 -11.99 4.54 -17.35
CA TYR A 38 -12.55 4.48 -16.00
C TYR A 38 -11.50 4.35 -14.90
N THR A 39 -10.27 3.95 -15.23
CA THR A 39 -9.20 3.72 -14.26
C THR A 39 -8.10 4.79 -14.28
N GLU A 40 -8.27 5.87 -15.04
CA GLU A 40 -7.29 6.98 -15.10
C GLU A 40 -6.98 7.57 -13.71
N HIS A 41 -8.02 7.79 -12.91
CA HIS A 41 -7.90 8.33 -11.54
C HIS A 41 -7.09 7.43 -10.57
N LEU A 42 -6.76 6.19 -10.98
CA LEU A 42 -5.96 5.24 -10.20
C LEU A 42 -4.61 4.91 -10.88
N ARG A 43 -4.33 5.40 -12.09
CA ARG A 43 -3.25 4.87 -12.95
C ARG A 43 -1.87 4.96 -12.31
N MET A 44 -1.50 6.11 -11.74
CA MET A 44 -0.23 6.30 -11.04
C MET A 44 -0.06 5.29 -9.90
N ASN A 45 -1.11 5.09 -9.09
CA ASN A 45 -1.08 4.12 -7.99
C ASN A 45 -1.00 2.69 -8.53
N GLY A 46 -1.72 2.38 -9.61
CA GLY A 46 -1.66 1.08 -10.29
C GLY A 46 -0.26 0.73 -10.80
N ILE A 47 0.47 1.70 -11.36
CA ILE A 47 1.86 1.51 -11.78
C ILE A 47 2.76 1.26 -10.58
N TYR A 48 2.59 1.99 -9.49
CA TYR A 48 3.31 1.72 -8.24
C TYR A 48 3.03 0.31 -7.71
N TRP A 49 1.77 -0.11 -7.63
CA TRP A 49 1.38 -1.45 -7.17
C TRP A 49 1.97 -2.55 -8.06
N GLY A 50 1.89 -2.40 -9.38
CA GLY A 50 2.51 -3.31 -10.34
C GLY A 50 4.04 -3.38 -10.21
N LEU A 51 4.72 -2.23 -10.12
CA LEU A 51 6.16 -2.16 -9.97
C LEU A 51 6.64 -2.80 -8.66
N THR A 52 5.97 -2.51 -7.55
CA THR A 52 6.28 -3.14 -6.25
C THR A 52 6.08 -4.64 -6.31
N SER A 53 4.98 -5.11 -6.92
CA SER A 53 4.73 -6.54 -7.13
C SER A 53 5.85 -7.23 -7.90
N LEU A 54 6.30 -6.61 -9.01
CA LEU A 54 7.42 -7.10 -9.81
C LEU A 54 8.74 -7.09 -9.04
N ALA A 55 8.99 -6.08 -8.21
CA ALA A 55 10.18 -6.02 -7.39
C ALA A 55 10.18 -7.13 -6.31
N LEU A 56 9.03 -7.45 -5.71
CA LEU A 56 8.91 -8.52 -4.72
C LEU A 56 9.19 -9.91 -5.31
N VAL A 57 8.88 -10.15 -6.58
CA VAL A 57 9.21 -11.41 -7.26
C VAL A 57 10.55 -11.36 -8.01
N ASN A 58 11.40 -10.38 -7.71
CA ASN A 58 12.72 -10.18 -8.34
C ASN A 58 12.67 -10.05 -9.88
N ARG A 59 11.67 -9.33 -10.41
CA ARG A 59 11.44 -9.07 -11.84
C ARG A 59 11.16 -7.59 -12.11
N VAL A 60 11.83 -6.69 -11.40
CA VAL A 60 11.64 -5.22 -11.53
C VAL A 60 11.82 -4.71 -12.98
N ASP A 61 12.65 -5.38 -13.78
CA ASP A 61 12.92 -5.05 -15.19
C ASP A 61 11.87 -5.59 -16.18
N ALA A 62 10.78 -6.21 -15.69
CA ALA A 62 9.72 -6.74 -16.55
C ALA A 62 8.88 -5.65 -17.24
N LEU A 63 8.98 -4.39 -16.77
CA LEU A 63 8.40 -3.21 -17.43
C LEU A 63 9.49 -2.27 -17.94
N PRO A 64 9.28 -1.58 -19.07
CA PRO A 64 10.27 -0.67 -19.64
C PRO A 64 10.48 0.56 -18.76
N ARG A 65 11.57 0.57 -17.99
CA ARG A 65 11.94 1.63 -17.04
C ARG A 65 11.79 3.04 -17.62
N ASP A 66 12.45 3.33 -18.73
CA ASP A 66 12.50 4.70 -19.25
C ASP A 66 11.13 5.20 -19.75
N ALA A 67 10.32 4.30 -20.31
CA ALA A 67 8.95 4.62 -20.70
C ALA A 67 8.06 4.89 -19.48
N MET A 68 8.24 4.10 -18.40
CA MET A 68 7.54 4.30 -17.14
C MET A 68 7.91 5.65 -16.52
N LEU A 69 9.20 5.98 -16.43
CA LEU A 69 9.66 7.26 -15.88
C LEU A 69 9.17 8.45 -16.71
N ALA A 70 9.22 8.35 -18.04
CA ALA A 70 8.67 9.37 -18.93
C ALA A 70 7.16 9.57 -18.70
N TRP A 71 6.40 8.50 -18.51
CA TRP A 71 4.98 8.58 -18.18
C TRP A 71 4.74 9.22 -16.81
N VAL A 72 5.49 8.84 -15.77
CA VAL A 72 5.38 9.47 -14.44
C VAL A 72 5.62 10.97 -14.53
N HIS A 73 6.64 11.40 -15.28
CA HIS A 73 6.91 12.83 -15.50
C HIS A 73 5.82 13.53 -16.31
N SER A 74 5.09 12.83 -17.18
CA SER A 74 3.94 13.40 -17.89
C SER A 74 2.76 13.73 -16.97
N CYS A 75 2.71 13.15 -15.77
CA CYS A 75 1.71 13.44 -14.74
C CYS A 75 2.10 14.60 -13.80
N TRP A 76 3.28 15.21 -13.98
CA TRP A 76 3.70 16.36 -13.20
C TRP A 76 2.84 17.59 -13.50
N VAL A 77 2.39 18.30 -12.46
CA VAL A 77 1.59 19.53 -12.57
C VAL A 77 2.44 20.73 -12.12
N PRO A 78 3.07 21.47 -13.06
CA PRO A 78 4.04 22.51 -12.73
C PRO A 78 3.46 23.74 -12.03
N GLN A 79 2.14 23.92 -11.96
CA GLN A 79 1.55 25.04 -11.23
C GLN A 79 1.44 24.73 -9.74
N VAL A 80 1.23 23.45 -9.41
CA VAL A 80 1.06 22.97 -8.03
C VAL A 80 2.37 22.45 -7.45
N GLY A 81 3.21 21.81 -8.27
CA GLY A 81 4.44 21.15 -7.80
C GLY A 81 4.19 19.73 -7.27
N ALA A 82 3.28 19.00 -7.90
CA ALA A 82 2.80 17.69 -7.46
C ALA A 82 2.43 16.80 -8.65
N PHE A 83 2.06 15.54 -8.40
CA PHE A 83 1.67 14.61 -9.46
C PHE A 83 0.18 14.29 -9.45
N ALA A 84 -0.40 14.28 -10.63
CA ALA A 84 -1.73 13.77 -10.93
C ALA A 84 -1.74 12.24 -11.04
N PRO A 85 -2.90 11.59 -10.87
CA PRO A 85 -3.01 10.14 -11.10
C PRO A 85 -2.85 9.75 -12.58
N HIS A 86 -3.13 10.68 -13.51
CA HIS A 86 -2.99 10.53 -14.96
C HIS A 86 -2.83 11.92 -15.61
N PRO A 87 -2.22 12.06 -16.81
CA PRO A 87 -2.15 13.35 -17.48
C PRO A 87 -3.54 13.97 -17.68
N GLY A 88 -3.66 15.27 -17.39
CA GLY A 88 -4.91 16.02 -17.49
C GLY A 88 -5.82 15.97 -16.25
N HIS A 89 -5.43 15.23 -15.20
CA HIS A 89 -6.15 15.20 -13.92
C HIS A 89 -5.55 16.17 -12.90
N GLU A 90 -6.29 16.45 -11.83
CA GLU A 90 -5.83 17.25 -10.70
C GLU A 90 -4.77 16.47 -9.87
N PRO A 91 -3.73 17.16 -9.36
CA PRO A 91 -2.73 16.53 -8.51
C PRO A 91 -3.32 16.17 -7.14
N HIS A 92 -2.85 15.05 -6.59
CA HIS A 92 -3.33 14.55 -5.32
C HIS A 92 -2.18 13.92 -4.52
N LEU A 93 -2.28 13.91 -3.20
CA LEU A 93 -1.23 13.42 -2.31
C LEU A 93 -0.90 11.93 -2.53
N HIS A 94 -1.92 11.09 -2.73
CA HIS A 94 -1.74 9.67 -3.09
C HIS A 94 -0.88 9.48 -4.36
N SER A 95 -1.26 10.13 -5.47
CA SER A 95 -0.51 10.01 -6.73
C SER A 95 0.89 10.62 -6.63
N THR A 96 1.05 11.68 -5.82
CA THR A 96 2.36 12.27 -5.53
C THR A 96 3.27 11.31 -4.77
N LEU A 97 2.76 10.63 -3.74
CA LEU A 97 3.52 9.59 -3.06
C LEU A 97 3.88 8.45 -4.02
N SER A 98 2.92 7.91 -4.77
CA SER A 98 3.17 6.81 -5.71
C SER A 98 4.24 7.17 -6.75
N ALA A 99 4.23 8.41 -7.28
CA ALA A 99 5.28 8.90 -8.16
C ALA A 99 6.66 8.92 -7.48
N VAL A 100 6.75 9.42 -6.24
CA VAL A 100 7.98 9.40 -5.45
C VAL A 100 8.46 7.97 -5.21
N GLN A 101 7.56 7.03 -4.91
CA GLN A 101 7.90 5.62 -4.70
C GLN A 101 8.39 4.94 -5.98
N ILE A 102 7.77 5.21 -7.13
CA ILE A 102 8.24 4.71 -8.43
C ILE A 102 9.65 5.25 -8.75
N LEU A 103 9.85 6.55 -8.59
CA LEU A 103 11.15 7.20 -8.79
C LEU A 103 12.21 6.64 -7.84
N ALA A 104 11.87 6.43 -6.57
CA ALA A 104 12.75 5.82 -5.57
C ALA A 104 13.16 4.39 -5.93
N THR A 105 12.21 3.55 -6.36
CA THR A 105 12.48 2.17 -6.79
C THR A 105 13.47 2.12 -7.95
N HIS A 106 13.36 3.05 -8.91
CA HIS A 106 14.23 3.15 -10.08
C HIS A 106 15.45 4.07 -9.93
N ASP A 107 15.77 4.48 -8.71
CA ASP A 107 16.92 5.35 -8.40
C ASP A 107 16.92 6.67 -9.22
N ALA A 108 15.75 7.27 -9.33
CA ALA A 108 15.47 8.43 -10.16
C ALA A 108 14.93 9.63 -9.36
N LEU A 109 15.06 9.65 -8.03
CA LEU A 109 14.59 10.78 -7.22
C LEU A 109 15.27 12.12 -7.55
N ASP A 110 16.44 12.10 -8.17
CA ASP A 110 17.17 13.31 -8.56
C ASP A 110 16.59 14.00 -9.81
N SER A 111 15.68 13.35 -10.55
CA SER A 111 14.91 14.00 -11.61
C SER A 111 13.74 14.84 -11.08
N LEU A 112 13.48 14.81 -9.78
CA LEU A 112 12.37 15.50 -9.13
C LEU A 112 12.76 16.88 -8.62
N ASP A 113 11.86 17.85 -8.81
CA ASP A 113 11.89 19.10 -8.04
C ASP A 113 11.40 18.85 -6.60
N LYS A 114 12.31 18.36 -5.75
CA LYS A 114 12.02 17.94 -4.37
C LYS A 114 11.44 19.08 -3.54
N ASP A 115 11.92 20.31 -3.73
CA ASP A 115 11.46 21.48 -2.97
C ASP A 115 10.00 21.81 -3.26
N ARG A 116 9.58 21.69 -4.52
CA ARG A 116 8.19 21.92 -4.90
C ARG A 116 7.24 20.84 -4.38
N VAL A 117 7.66 19.58 -4.42
CA VAL A 117 6.87 18.49 -3.81
C VAL A 117 6.74 18.69 -2.31
N VAL A 118 7.82 19.05 -1.63
CA VAL A 118 7.80 19.34 -0.19
C VAL A 118 6.87 20.52 0.11
N ALA A 119 6.92 21.60 -0.67
CA ALA A 119 6.03 22.74 -0.50
C ALA A 119 4.55 22.36 -0.67
N PHE A 120 4.23 21.54 -1.69
CA PHE A 120 2.88 21.01 -1.87
C PHE A 120 2.44 20.17 -0.67
N VAL A 121 3.22 19.17 -0.25
CA VAL A 121 2.87 18.30 0.87
C VAL A 121 2.63 19.11 2.15
N LEU A 122 3.52 20.05 2.47
CA LEU A 122 3.39 20.88 3.67
C LEU A 122 2.19 21.84 3.62
N SER A 123 1.80 22.28 2.42
CA SER A 123 0.61 23.13 2.25
C SER A 123 -0.71 22.42 2.62
N LEU A 124 -0.71 21.09 2.60
CA LEU A 124 -1.87 20.26 2.95
C LEU A 124 -1.97 19.97 4.46
N GLN A 125 -0.98 20.38 5.27
CA GLN A 125 -1.03 20.17 6.72
C GLN A 125 -2.04 21.13 7.36
N ASP A 126 -3.04 20.58 8.06
CA ASP A 126 -3.98 21.37 8.83
C ASP A 126 -3.25 22.09 9.98
N PRO A 127 -3.27 23.42 10.04
CA PRO A 127 -2.47 24.18 10.99
C PRO A 127 -2.96 24.05 12.44
N VAL A 128 -4.17 23.53 12.66
CA VAL A 128 -4.80 23.36 13.98
C VAL A 128 -4.74 21.90 14.41
N ARG A 129 -5.26 20.99 13.58
CA ARG A 129 -5.39 19.56 13.88
C ARG A 129 -4.10 18.79 13.64
N GLY A 130 -3.34 19.13 12.60
CA GLY A 130 -2.12 18.40 12.21
C GLY A 130 -2.31 17.23 11.27
N SER A 131 -3.56 16.91 10.93
CA SER A 131 -3.94 16.04 9.82
C SER A 131 -3.51 16.62 8.46
N PHE A 132 -3.54 15.79 7.43
CA PHE A 132 -3.29 16.22 6.06
C PHE A 132 -4.53 16.08 5.20
N ALA A 133 -4.71 17.02 4.28
CA ALA A 133 -5.64 16.90 3.18
C ALA A 133 -5.06 16.05 2.03
N GLY A 134 -5.93 15.47 1.21
CA GLY A 134 -5.53 14.81 -0.04
C GLY A 134 -5.19 15.80 -1.17
N ASP A 135 -5.88 16.92 -1.19
CA ASP A 135 -5.83 17.97 -2.21
C ASP A 135 -6.42 19.30 -1.68
N GLU A 136 -6.69 20.26 -2.58
CA GLU A 136 -7.26 21.57 -2.25
C GLU A 136 -8.72 21.53 -1.74
N TRP A 137 -9.44 20.43 -1.96
CA TRP A 137 -10.83 20.25 -1.52
C TRP A 137 -10.94 19.79 -0.07
N ASN A 138 -9.80 19.57 0.60
CA ASN A 138 -9.67 19.48 2.05
C ASN A 138 -10.40 18.28 2.69
N GLU A 139 -10.49 17.14 1.97
CA GLU A 139 -10.76 15.85 2.62
C GLU A 139 -9.55 15.47 3.47
N GLN A 140 -9.75 15.21 4.77
CA GLN A 140 -8.66 14.91 5.71
C GLN A 140 -8.88 13.58 6.43
N ASP A 141 -7.84 12.75 6.51
CA ASP A 141 -7.79 11.55 7.34
C ASP A 141 -6.36 11.01 7.56
N SER A 142 -6.26 9.91 8.30
CA SER A 142 -4.99 9.25 8.63
C SER A 142 -4.24 8.69 7.41
N ARG A 143 -4.91 8.40 6.28
CA ARG A 143 -4.24 7.93 5.05
C ARG A 143 -3.39 9.04 4.47
N PHE A 144 -3.94 10.23 4.35
CA PHE A 144 -3.20 11.39 3.86
C PHE A 144 -2.07 11.77 4.80
N SER A 145 -2.27 11.61 6.11
CA SER A 145 -1.20 11.84 7.09
C SER A 145 -0.04 10.86 6.90
N TYR A 146 -0.33 9.56 6.70
CA TYR A 146 0.69 8.59 6.31
C TYR A 146 1.37 8.98 5.00
N CYS A 147 0.61 9.37 3.97
CA CYS A 147 1.18 9.67 2.67
C CYS A 147 2.12 10.90 2.70
N ALA A 148 1.74 11.94 3.45
CA ALA A 148 2.57 13.11 3.66
C ALA A 148 3.88 12.74 4.37
N VAL A 149 3.80 12.00 5.49
CA VAL A 149 4.98 11.59 6.26
C VAL A 149 5.88 10.66 5.44
N SER A 150 5.31 9.69 4.72
CA SER A 150 6.05 8.79 3.83
C SER A 150 6.77 9.54 2.71
N CYS A 151 6.07 10.46 2.05
CA CYS A 151 6.63 11.29 0.99
C CYS A 151 7.81 12.13 1.51
N LEU A 152 7.61 12.87 2.62
CA LEU A 152 8.67 13.67 3.24
C LEU A 152 9.84 12.80 3.73
N SER A 153 9.58 11.59 4.22
CA SER A 153 10.61 10.65 4.63
C SER A 153 11.48 10.19 3.46
N LEU A 154 10.86 9.74 2.37
CA LEU A 154 11.58 9.28 1.17
C LEU A 154 12.37 10.40 0.51
N LEU A 155 11.94 11.66 0.67
CA LEU A 155 12.66 12.84 0.18
C LEU A 155 13.73 13.36 1.16
N GLY A 156 13.88 12.78 2.35
CA GLY A 156 14.83 13.24 3.37
C GLY A 156 14.46 14.60 3.97
N ARG A 157 13.17 14.91 4.05
CA ARG A 157 12.62 16.24 4.42
C ARG A 157 11.60 16.19 5.55
N LEU A 158 11.63 15.14 6.38
CA LEU A 158 10.80 15.05 7.59
C LEU A 158 10.99 16.22 8.55
N ASP A 159 12.16 16.87 8.57
CA ASP A 159 12.42 18.01 9.46
C ASP A 159 11.66 19.28 9.09
N ALA A 160 11.10 19.35 7.88
CA ALA A 160 10.25 20.47 7.48
C ALA A 160 8.80 20.37 8.01
N LEU A 161 8.42 19.19 8.53
CA LEU A 161 7.08 18.90 9.06
C LEU A 161 6.92 19.44 10.49
N ASP A 162 5.75 20.00 10.83
CA ASP A 162 5.34 20.12 12.24
C ASP A 162 4.97 18.73 12.79
N LYS A 163 6.00 17.97 13.20
CA LYS A 163 5.86 16.59 13.67
C LYS A 163 4.93 16.51 14.89
N ALA A 164 4.99 17.49 15.78
CA ALA A 164 4.20 17.49 17.00
C ALA A 164 2.70 17.56 16.72
N LYS A 165 2.27 18.38 15.74
CA LYS A 165 0.87 18.43 15.30
C LYS A 165 0.41 17.12 14.69
N THR A 166 1.19 16.57 13.77
CA THR A 166 0.83 15.31 13.11
C THR A 166 0.73 14.16 14.11
N VAL A 167 1.66 14.05 15.05
CA VAL A 167 1.59 13.03 16.11
C VAL A 167 0.33 13.17 16.95
N ARG A 168 -0.07 14.40 17.34
CA ARG A 168 -1.32 14.62 18.09
C ARG A 168 -2.56 14.17 17.32
N PHE A 169 -2.63 14.43 16.02
CA PHE A 169 -3.74 13.95 15.19
C PHE A 169 -3.79 12.41 15.15
N LEU A 170 -2.65 11.76 14.94
CA LEU A 170 -2.57 10.30 14.89
C LEU A 170 -2.98 9.67 16.23
N GLU A 171 -2.53 10.26 17.35
CA GLU A 171 -2.93 9.84 18.69
C GLU A 171 -4.45 10.00 18.92
N ALA A 172 -5.04 11.10 18.44
CA ALA A 172 -6.50 11.31 18.52
C ALA A 172 -7.31 10.31 17.69
N CYS A 173 -6.71 9.65 16.69
CA CYS A 173 -7.37 8.59 15.92
C CYS A 173 -7.41 7.24 16.67
N ARG A 174 -6.71 7.11 17.80
CA ARG A 174 -6.67 5.87 18.60
C ARG A 174 -7.98 5.66 19.35
N ASN A 175 -8.47 4.42 19.36
CA ASN A 175 -9.67 4.01 20.07
C ASN A 175 -9.35 3.19 21.33
N PHE A 176 -10.39 2.93 22.12
CA PHE A 176 -10.31 2.18 23.38
C PHE A 176 -9.82 0.73 23.20
N ASP A 177 -10.00 0.16 22.00
CA ASP A 177 -9.60 -1.21 21.64
C ASP A 177 -8.15 -1.28 21.16
N GLY A 178 -7.38 -0.20 21.33
CA GLY A 178 -6.00 -0.07 20.85
C GLY A 178 -5.88 0.21 19.35
N GLY A 179 -6.95 -0.01 18.58
CA GLY A 179 -7.03 0.26 17.15
C GLY A 179 -7.04 1.75 16.81
N PHE A 180 -6.97 2.04 15.50
CA PHE A 180 -7.05 3.40 14.99
C PHE A 180 -8.15 3.51 13.94
N GLY A 181 -8.89 4.60 14.01
CA GLY A 181 -9.89 4.99 13.02
C GLY A 181 -9.33 5.88 11.91
N ARG A 182 -10.18 6.14 10.92
CA ARG A 182 -9.91 7.08 9.82
C ARG A 182 -9.59 8.50 10.34
N VAL A 183 -10.38 8.92 11.32
CA VAL A 183 -10.32 10.20 12.05
C VAL A 183 -10.68 9.93 13.51
N GLU A 184 -10.54 10.93 14.37
CA GLU A 184 -10.99 10.86 15.77
C GLU A 184 -12.45 10.39 15.87
N GLY A 185 -12.68 9.37 16.71
CA GLY A 185 -13.99 8.77 16.95
C GLY A 185 -14.52 7.83 15.85
N ALA A 186 -13.79 7.66 14.75
CA ALA A 186 -14.16 6.65 13.74
C ALA A 186 -13.82 5.23 14.22
N GLU A 187 -14.60 4.25 13.76
CA GLU A 187 -14.37 2.82 14.05
C GLU A 187 -12.94 2.39 13.71
N SER A 188 -12.33 1.58 14.58
CA SER A 188 -11.02 0.95 14.34
C SER A 188 -11.04 0.10 13.08
N HIS A 189 -10.05 0.28 12.20
CA HIS A 189 -9.95 -0.44 10.93
C HIS A 189 -8.49 -0.77 10.62
N ALA A 190 -8.19 -2.01 10.21
CA ALA A 190 -6.81 -2.46 10.00
C ALA A 190 -6.01 -1.58 9.02
N ALA A 191 -6.63 -1.08 7.94
CA ALA A 191 -6.00 -0.12 7.04
C ALA A 191 -5.59 1.20 7.74
N TYR A 192 -6.46 1.76 8.60
CA TYR A 192 -6.14 2.99 9.32
C TYR A 192 -5.19 2.77 10.51
N VAL A 193 -5.20 1.56 11.09
CA VAL A 193 -4.13 1.11 12.00
C VAL A 193 -2.79 1.20 11.30
N TRP A 194 -2.65 0.60 10.10
CA TRP A 194 -1.38 0.63 9.39
C TRP A 194 -0.93 2.04 9.03
N THR A 195 -1.83 2.90 8.54
CA THR A 195 -1.45 4.28 8.20
C THR A 195 -0.98 5.05 9.44
N CYS A 196 -1.65 4.90 10.59
CA CYS A 196 -1.24 5.53 11.84
C CYS A 196 0.07 4.96 12.39
N VAL A 197 0.19 3.64 12.49
CA VAL A 197 1.37 2.96 13.04
C VAL A 197 2.59 3.19 12.15
N GLY A 198 2.44 3.10 10.83
CA GLY A 198 3.50 3.40 9.87
C GLY A 198 3.97 4.85 9.95
N ALA A 199 3.05 5.81 10.07
CA ALA A 199 3.40 7.22 10.25
C ALA A 199 4.12 7.46 11.59
N LEU A 200 3.65 6.85 12.68
CA LEU A 200 4.32 6.92 13.99
C LEU A 200 5.71 6.27 13.97
N ALA A 201 5.90 5.18 13.22
CA ALA A 201 7.21 4.56 13.01
C ALA A 201 8.20 5.50 12.31
N MET A 202 7.77 6.19 11.24
CA MET A 202 8.60 7.18 10.54
C MET A 202 8.92 8.41 11.39
N LEU A 203 8.04 8.76 12.32
CA LEU A 203 8.20 9.89 13.23
C LEU A 203 8.94 9.53 14.53
N ASP A 204 9.42 8.29 14.68
CA ASP A 204 10.07 7.77 15.88
C ASP A 204 9.20 7.91 17.14
N ARG A 205 7.89 7.64 16.99
CA ARG A 205 6.86 7.77 18.03
C ARG A 205 6.03 6.49 18.26
N LEU A 206 6.64 5.32 18.05
CA LEU A 206 5.99 4.05 18.39
C LEU A 206 5.73 3.87 19.90
N ASP A 207 6.38 4.69 20.76
CA ASP A 207 6.11 4.76 22.20
C ASP A 207 4.65 5.10 22.54
N LEU A 208 3.91 5.71 21.61
CA LEU A 208 2.49 6.06 21.78
C LEU A 208 1.53 4.91 21.47
N VAL A 209 2.02 3.86 20.82
CA VAL A 209 1.21 2.71 20.45
C VAL A 209 1.18 1.74 21.63
N ASP A 210 -0.02 1.44 22.12
CA ASP A 210 -0.21 0.31 23.04
C ASP A 210 -0.17 -0.99 22.24
N ALA A 211 1.06 -1.49 22.10
CA ALA A 211 1.36 -2.61 21.22
C ALA A 211 0.61 -3.88 21.62
N ASP A 212 0.42 -4.14 22.92
CA ASP A 212 -0.22 -5.38 23.37
C ASP A 212 -1.72 -5.38 23.07
N THR A 213 -2.42 -4.30 23.43
CA THR A 213 -3.86 -4.17 23.13
C THR A 213 -4.10 -4.15 21.63
N LEU A 214 -3.30 -3.39 20.87
CA LEU A 214 -3.45 -3.30 19.42
C LEU A 214 -3.15 -4.64 18.72
N CYS A 215 -2.06 -5.32 19.09
CA CYS A 215 -1.72 -6.60 18.46
C CYS A 215 -2.75 -7.68 18.79
N TRP A 216 -3.36 -7.65 19.98
CA TRP A 216 -4.49 -8.51 20.32
C TRP A 216 -5.69 -8.22 19.41
N TRP A 217 -6.05 -6.95 19.22
CA TRP A 217 -7.12 -6.57 18.31
C TRP A 217 -6.85 -7.01 16.86
N LEU A 218 -5.59 -6.93 16.40
CA LEU A 218 -5.16 -7.33 15.06
C LEU A 218 -5.17 -8.84 14.86
N CYS A 219 -4.72 -9.65 15.82
CA CYS A 219 -4.72 -11.12 15.66
C CYS A 219 -6.15 -11.68 15.64
N GLU A 220 -7.08 -11.07 16.39
CA GLU A 220 -8.52 -11.37 16.34
C GLU A 220 -9.20 -10.92 15.03
N ARG A 221 -8.44 -10.47 14.02
CA ARG A 221 -8.91 -10.30 12.64
C ARG A 221 -8.77 -11.56 11.81
N GLN A 222 -7.94 -12.52 12.21
CA GLN A 222 -7.77 -13.76 11.47
C GLN A 222 -9.00 -14.65 11.62
N LEU A 223 -9.62 -15.00 10.49
CA LEU A 223 -10.81 -15.83 10.43
C LEU A 223 -10.45 -17.32 10.29
N PRO A 224 -11.42 -18.25 10.50
CA PRO A 224 -11.16 -19.69 10.38
C PRO A 224 -10.59 -20.13 9.02
N CYS A 225 -10.88 -19.39 7.94
CA CYS A 225 -10.34 -19.64 6.59
C CYS A 225 -8.86 -19.23 6.43
N GLY A 226 -8.25 -18.56 7.42
CA GLY A 226 -6.87 -18.10 7.40
C GLY A 226 -6.70 -16.63 7.01
N GLY A 227 -7.62 -16.09 6.21
CA GLY A 227 -7.65 -14.67 5.82
C GLY A 227 -7.96 -13.74 7.00
N LEU A 228 -7.61 -12.45 6.86
CA LEU A 228 -7.91 -11.43 7.86
C LEU A 228 -8.99 -10.49 7.37
N ASN A 229 -9.82 -9.99 8.29
CA ASN A 229 -10.77 -8.92 8.01
C ASN A 229 -10.25 -7.54 8.47
N GLY A 230 -10.84 -6.48 7.93
CA GLY A 230 -10.47 -5.12 8.30
C GLY A 230 -11.05 -4.64 9.62
N ARG A 231 -12.16 -5.25 10.03
CA ARG A 231 -13.00 -4.86 11.16
C ARG A 231 -13.69 -6.09 11.76
N PRO A 232 -14.04 -6.06 13.06
CA PRO A 232 -14.87 -7.09 13.67
C PRO A 232 -16.13 -7.39 12.86
N GLU A 233 -16.55 -8.66 12.83
CA GLU A 233 -17.78 -9.11 12.17
C GLU A 233 -17.85 -8.81 10.65
N LYS A 234 -16.70 -8.64 9.99
CA LYS A 234 -16.59 -8.55 8.52
C LYS A 234 -15.93 -9.78 7.91
N LEU A 235 -16.09 -9.93 6.60
CA LEU A 235 -15.43 -10.97 5.82
C LEU A 235 -13.93 -10.70 5.70
N GLU A 236 -13.17 -11.76 5.50
CA GLU A 236 -11.77 -11.75 5.09
C GLU A 236 -11.58 -11.04 3.75
N ASP A 237 -10.41 -10.47 3.52
CA ASP A 237 -10.01 -9.86 2.25
C ASP A 237 -8.48 -9.89 2.17
N VAL A 238 -7.94 -10.31 1.02
CA VAL A 238 -6.49 -10.46 0.79
C VAL A 238 -5.71 -9.19 1.12
N CYS A 239 -6.26 -7.99 0.93
CA CYS A 239 -5.51 -6.76 1.21
C CYS A 239 -5.19 -6.59 2.71
N TYR A 240 -5.95 -7.21 3.62
CA TYR A 240 -5.63 -7.20 5.05
C TYR A 240 -4.44 -8.10 5.40
N SER A 241 -4.02 -8.98 4.50
CA SER A 241 -2.72 -9.66 4.58
C SER A 241 -1.55 -8.67 4.55
N TRP A 242 -1.76 -7.46 4.01
CA TRP A 242 -0.86 -6.34 4.18
C TRP A 242 -1.24 -5.49 5.39
N TRP A 243 -2.44 -4.89 5.41
CA TRP A 243 -2.77 -3.86 6.41
C TRP A 243 -2.66 -4.35 7.86
N ALA A 244 -3.14 -5.56 8.15
CA ALA A 244 -3.08 -6.11 9.49
C ALA A 244 -1.67 -6.64 9.83
N ILE A 245 -1.06 -7.43 8.93
CA ILE A 245 0.26 -8.01 9.20
C ILE A 245 1.36 -6.97 9.21
N ALA A 246 1.38 -6.01 8.30
CA ALA A 246 2.40 -4.97 8.30
C ALA A 246 2.41 -4.21 9.64
N SER A 247 1.22 -3.99 10.23
CA SER A 247 1.09 -3.42 11.57
C SER A 247 1.67 -4.34 12.65
N LEU A 248 1.37 -5.65 12.61
CA LEU A 248 1.99 -6.65 13.49
C LEU A 248 3.51 -6.73 13.30
N ALA A 249 4.01 -6.60 12.07
CA ALA A 249 5.43 -6.66 11.73
C ALA A 249 6.20 -5.45 12.25
N ILE A 250 5.64 -4.24 12.12
CA ILE A 250 6.21 -3.02 12.73
C ILE A 250 6.35 -3.19 14.26
N LEU A 251 5.40 -3.89 14.89
CA LEU A 251 5.35 -4.11 16.33
C LEU A 251 6.02 -5.43 16.79
N GLY A 252 6.64 -6.19 15.88
CA GLY A 252 7.35 -7.44 16.20
C GLY A 252 6.46 -8.60 16.66
N ARG A 253 5.20 -8.64 16.21
CA ARG A 253 4.14 -9.53 16.70
C ARG A 253 3.49 -10.40 15.60
N THR A 254 4.15 -10.59 14.46
CA THR A 254 3.65 -11.45 13.35
C THR A 254 3.35 -12.89 13.79
N HIS A 255 4.11 -13.42 14.76
CA HIS A 255 3.92 -14.75 15.34
C HIS A 255 2.59 -14.96 16.11
N TRP A 256 1.75 -13.93 16.23
CA TRP A 256 0.44 -14.01 16.92
C TRP A 256 -0.69 -14.54 16.03
N ILE A 257 -0.44 -14.70 14.74
CA ILE A 257 -1.38 -15.28 13.79
C ILE A 257 -0.84 -16.59 13.23
N ASP A 258 -1.73 -17.39 12.66
CA ASP A 258 -1.38 -18.59 11.90
C ASP A 258 -0.91 -18.19 10.49
N GLY A 259 0.41 -18.05 10.33
CA GLY A 259 1.02 -17.64 9.06
C GLY A 259 0.80 -18.64 7.92
N ASP A 260 0.80 -19.94 8.23
CA ASP A 260 0.59 -20.99 7.23
C ASP A 260 -0.82 -20.93 6.64
N LYS A 261 -1.85 -20.76 7.49
CA LYS A 261 -3.22 -20.59 7.01
C LYS A 261 -3.40 -19.33 6.19
N LEU A 262 -2.75 -18.23 6.57
CA LEU A 262 -2.85 -17.02 5.77
C LEU A 262 -2.18 -17.18 4.41
N ALA A 263 -0.99 -17.79 4.36
CA ALA A 263 -0.33 -18.06 3.09
C ALA A 263 -1.23 -18.90 2.18
N GLN A 264 -1.87 -19.94 2.72
CA GLN A 264 -2.85 -20.76 1.98
C GLN A 264 -4.04 -19.93 1.48
N PHE A 265 -4.58 -19.02 2.31
CA PHE A 265 -5.66 -18.13 1.90
C PHE A 265 -5.23 -17.22 0.73
N ILE A 266 -4.08 -16.56 0.81
CA ILE A 266 -3.57 -15.69 -0.26
C ILE A 266 -3.37 -16.50 -1.55
N LEU A 267 -2.75 -17.67 -1.46
CA LEU A 267 -2.49 -18.53 -2.62
C LEU A 267 -3.78 -19.02 -3.27
N SER A 268 -4.85 -19.24 -2.49
CA SER A 268 -6.16 -19.64 -3.01
C SER A 268 -6.90 -18.54 -3.79
N ALA A 269 -6.49 -17.28 -3.66
CA ALA A 269 -7.06 -16.13 -4.37
C ALA A 269 -6.30 -15.76 -5.67
N GLN A 270 -5.33 -16.59 -6.09
CA GLN A 270 -4.62 -16.41 -7.36
C GLN A 270 -5.49 -16.89 -8.54
N ASP A 271 -5.42 -16.20 -9.67
CA ASP A 271 -6.00 -16.71 -10.93
C ASP A 271 -5.01 -17.69 -11.60
N PRO A 272 -5.36 -18.99 -11.73
CA PRO A 272 -4.47 -20.00 -12.26
C PRO A 272 -4.27 -19.94 -13.79
N ASP A 273 -5.11 -19.19 -14.51
CA ASP A 273 -5.07 -19.09 -15.96
C ASP A 273 -4.35 -17.82 -16.42
N LYS A 274 -4.57 -16.70 -15.74
CA LYS A 274 -4.12 -15.37 -16.18
C LYS A 274 -3.19 -14.67 -15.19
N GLY A 275 -3.05 -15.21 -13.98
CA GLY A 275 -2.33 -14.56 -12.90
C GLY A 275 -3.04 -13.35 -12.32
N GLY A 276 -2.36 -12.72 -11.38
CA GLY A 276 -2.94 -11.76 -10.44
C GLY A 276 -3.55 -12.43 -9.20
N ILE A 277 -3.84 -11.63 -8.18
CA ILE A 277 -4.49 -12.05 -6.93
C ILE A 277 -5.74 -11.19 -6.74
N ALA A 278 -6.85 -11.81 -6.32
CA ALA A 278 -8.13 -11.14 -6.06
C ALA A 278 -8.36 -10.88 -4.56
N ASP A 279 -9.48 -10.23 -4.21
CA ASP A 279 -9.94 -10.03 -2.82
C ASP A 279 -10.13 -11.38 -2.10
N ARG A 280 -10.81 -12.33 -2.77
CA ARG A 280 -11.09 -13.69 -2.27
C ARG A 280 -10.94 -14.72 -3.40
N PRO A 281 -10.91 -16.03 -3.05
CA PRO A 281 -11.04 -17.09 -4.04
C PRO A 281 -12.26 -16.88 -4.94
N ASP A 282 -12.11 -17.20 -6.23
CA ASP A 282 -13.12 -17.06 -7.29
C ASP A 282 -13.49 -15.61 -7.70
N ASP A 283 -12.95 -14.58 -7.04
CA ASP A 283 -13.11 -13.17 -7.47
C ASP A 283 -12.17 -12.82 -8.64
N VAL A 284 -12.42 -11.68 -9.29
CA VAL A 284 -11.59 -11.18 -10.40
C VAL A 284 -10.32 -10.51 -9.84
N PRO A 285 -9.11 -10.90 -10.30
CA PRO A 285 -7.88 -10.27 -9.85
C PRO A 285 -7.75 -8.79 -10.24
N ASP A 286 -7.15 -8.03 -9.34
CA ASP A 286 -6.70 -6.67 -9.61
C ASP A 286 -5.26 -6.44 -9.10
N VAL A 287 -4.61 -5.40 -9.61
CA VAL A 287 -3.22 -5.10 -9.26
C VAL A 287 -3.06 -4.64 -7.80
N PHE A 288 -4.13 -4.15 -7.17
CA PHE A 288 -4.13 -3.72 -5.76
C PHE A 288 -4.06 -4.93 -4.82
N HIS A 289 -4.92 -5.93 -5.01
CA HIS A 289 -4.85 -7.19 -4.27
C HIS A 289 -3.62 -8.00 -4.63
N THR A 290 -3.15 -7.93 -5.89
CA THR A 290 -1.88 -8.56 -6.30
C THR A 290 -0.70 -8.06 -5.47
N VAL A 291 -0.52 -6.74 -5.32
CA VAL A 291 0.60 -6.22 -4.52
C VAL A 291 0.46 -6.58 -3.05
N PHE A 292 -0.74 -6.51 -2.48
CA PHE A 292 -0.92 -6.77 -1.05
C PHE A 292 -0.91 -8.24 -0.67
N GLY A 293 -1.32 -9.13 -1.58
CA GLY A 293 -1.12 -10.57 -1.43
C GLY A 293 0.37 -10.93 -1.44
N LEU A 294 1.13 -10.44 -2.43
CA LEU A 294 2.58 -10.66 -2.50
C LEU A 294 3.32 -10.03 -1.32
N ALA A 295 2.94 -8.83 -0.90
CA ALA A 295 3.50 -8.16 0.26
C ALA A 295 3.21 -8.92 1.57
N GLY A 296 1.99 -9.45 1.73
CA GLY A 296 1.62 -10.30 2.85
C GLY A 296 2.45 -11.58 2.90
N LEU A 297 2.64 -12.25 1.76
CA LEU A 297 3.51 -13.43 1.66
C LEU A 297 4.98 -13.10 1.97
N SER A 298 5.48 -11.95 1.52
CA SER A 298 6.83 -11.47 1.85
C SER A 298 7.00 -11.25 3.36
N LEU A 299 5.99 -10.70 4.05
CA LEU A 299 6.01 -10.54 5.52
C LEU A 299 5.91 -11.86 6.30
N LEU A 300 5.52 -12.94 5.64
CA LEU A 300 5.50 -14.30 6.17
C LEU A 300 6.75 -15.11 5.80
N ASP A 301 7.77 -14.46 5.24
CA ASP A 301 9.00 -15.11 4.75
C ASP A 301 8.73 -16.22 3.70
N TYR A 302 7.69 -16.07 2.87
CA TYR A 302 7.36 -17.06 1.85
C TYR A 302 8.50 -17.20 0.83
N PRO A 303 8.93 -18.43 0.47
CA PRO A 303 10.08 -18.64 -0.39
C PRO A 303 9.97 -17.98 -1.76
N GLY A 304 11.08 -17.41 -2.24
CA GLY A 304 11.18 -16.82 -3.58
C GLY A 304 10.72 -15.35 -3.69
N LEU A 305 10.33 -14.73 -2.58
CA LEU A 305 10.02 -13.32 -2.50
C LEU A 305 11.16 -12.51 -1.87
N GLU A 306 11.35 -11.29 -2.37
CA GLU A 306 12.20 -10.28 -1.75
C GLU A 306 11.55 -9.71 -0.49
N GLU A 307 12.38 -9.26 0.46
CA GLU A 307 11.91 -8.66 1.72
C GLU A 307 11.20 -7.33 1.45
N ILE A 308 9.99 -7.15 2.00
CA ILE A 308 9.26 -5.88 1.99
C ILE A 308 9.45 -5.10 3.29
N ASP A 309 9.46 -3.77 3.17
CA ASP A 309 9.44 -2.87 4.30
C ASP A 309 8.01 -2.62 4.80
N PRO A 310 7.61 -3.11 6.00
CA PRO A 310 6.25 -2.98 6.50
C PRO A 310 5.86 -1.52 6.79
N VAL A 311 6.81 -0.59 6.91
CA VAL A 311 6.53 0.83 7.13
C VAL A 311 6.20 1.54 5.81
N TYR A 312 6.85 1.15 4.70
CA TYR A 312 6.79 1.89 3.43
C TYR A 312 6.02 1.17 2.30
N CYS A 313 5.71 -0.12 2.45
CA CYS A 313 5.17 -0.95 1.36
C CYS A 313 6.10 -0.96 0.12
N MET A 314 7.40 -0.98 0.35
CA MET A 314 8.42 -0.96 -0.69
C MET A 314 9.44 -2.06 -0.44
N PRO A 315 10.12 -2.60 -1.46
CA PRO A 315 11.20 -3.56 -1.24
C PRO A 315 12.23 -2.99 -0.24
N ARG A 316 12.61 -3.78 0.76
CA ARG A 316 13.53 -3.35 1.82
C ARG A 316 14.84 -2.80 1.27
N ALA A 317 15.35 -3.38 0.19
CA ALA A 317 16.55 -2.92 -0.48
C ALA A 317 16.43 -1.46 -0.98
N VAL A 318 15.23 -1.04 -1.41
CA VAL A 318 14.96 0.33 -1.84
C VAL A 318 14.91 1.27 -0.63
N THR A 319 14.20 0.91 0.44
CA THR A 319 14.10 1.78 1.62
C THR A 319 15.44 1.93 2.33
N ARG A 320 16.23 0.86 2.47
CA ARG A 320 17.61 0.91 2.99
C ARG A 320 18.48 1.89 2.19
N ARG A 321 18.46 1.76 0.85
CA ARG A 321 19.20 2.65 -0.06
C ARG A 321 18.78 4.11 0.09
N VAL A 322 17.49 4.39 0.03
CA VAL A 322 16.95 5.77 0.02
C VAL A 322 17.09 6.45 1.38
N LEU A 323 16.89 5.71 2.47
CA LEU A 323 16.89 6.27 3.84
C LEU A 323 18.26 6.20 4.53
N GLY A 324 19.25 5.55 3.91
CA GLY A 324 20.60 5.40 4.47
C GLY A 324 20.65 4.54 5.74
N LYS A 325 19.79 3.51 5.81
CA LYS A 325 19.66 2.59 6.94
C LYS A 325 19.94 1.15 6.54
#